data_AF-A0A956UGD2-F1
#
_entry.id   AF-A0A956UGD2-F1
#
_cell.length_a   1.000
_cell.length_b   1.000
_cell.length_c   1.000
_cell.angle_alpha   90.00
_cell.angle_beta   90.00
_cell.angle_gamma   90.00
#
_symmetry.space_group_name_H-M   'P 1'
#
loop_
_entity.id
_entity.type
_entity.pdbx_description
1 polymer ?
#
loop_
_entity_poly.entity_id
_entity_poly.type
_entity_poly.pdbx_seq_one_letter_code
_entity_poly.pdbx_strand_id
1 'polypeptide(L)'
;MTGVGFITEPERQVPVRYETQVLVVGGGSAGVAAAVAAARNGADVTLVERTNYLGGLATGGLIILLLIMDDGRGSQVIAGLCEETIQRMAARGAAVFPKKEEWGDPDDALVARYRKW
;
A
#
# COMPACT_ATOMS: atom_id res chain seq x y z
N MET A 1 -27.95 19.20 22.37
CA MET A 1 -28.98 18.28 21.83
C MET A 1 -28.44 17.67 20.55
N THR A 2 -27.90 16.45 20.58
CA THR A 2 -27.59 15.69 19.35
C THR A 2 -28.58 14.54 19.27
N GLY A 3 -29.83 14.86 18.97
CA GLY A 3 -30.84 13.85 18.67
C GLY A 3 -30.54 13.28 17.28
N VAL A 4 -30.47 11.96 17.17
CA VAL A 4 -30.31 11.30 15.87
C VAL A 4 -31.62 11.48 15.11
N GLY A 5 -31.63 12.31 14.08
CA GLY A 5 -32.77 12.52 13.19
C GLY A 5 -32.76 11.52 12.03
N PHE A 6 -33.92 11.28 11.42
CA PHE A 6 -34.06 10.45 10.22
C PHE A 6 -34.53 11.30 9.05
N ILE A 7 -34.12 10.92 7.84
CA ILE A 7 -34.69 11.41 6.58
C ILE A 7 -35.39 10.25 5.86
N THR A 8 -36.45 10.56 5.13
CA THR A 8 -37.14 9.59 4.27
C THR A 8 -36.75 9.87 2.82
N GLU A 9 -36.13 8.89 2.18
CA GLU A 9 -35.84 8.93 0.74
C GLU A 9 -36.88 8.10 -0.05
N PRO A 10 -37.22 8.49 -1.29
CA PRO A 10 -38.11 7.71 -2.15
C PRO A 10 -37.48 6.38 -2.60
N GLU A 11 -38.31 5.35 -2.74
CA GLU A 11 -37.89 4.06 -3.29
C GLU A 11 -37.40 4.21 -4.74
N ARG A 12 -36.31 3.52 -5.09
CA ARG A 12 -35.78 3.45 -6.46
C ARG A 12 -35.14 2.09 -6.75
N GLN A 13 -35.29 1.63 -7.98
CA GLN A 13 -34.49 0.52 -8.50
C GLN A 13 -33.16 1.06 -9.01
N VAL A 14 -32.05 0.56 -8.47
CA VAL A 14 -30.70 0.96 -8.88
C VAL A 14 -30.08 -0.20 -9.67
N PRO A 15 -29.59 0.04 -10.90
CA PRO A 15 -28.96 -1.01 -11.68
C PRO A 15 -27.65 -1.46 -11.02
N VAL A 16 -27.46 -2.78 -10.93
CA VAL A 16 -26.19 -3.38 -10.50
C VAL A 16 -25.17 -3.17 -11.60
N ARG A 17 -24.06 -2.47 -11.30
CA ARG A 17 -23.04 -2.14 -12.31
C ARG A 17 -21.99 -3.23 -12.48
N TYR A 18 -21.65 -3.91 -11.38
CA TYR A 18 -20.69 -5.00 -11.30
C TYR A 18 -21.11 -5.95 -10.17
N GLU A 19 -20.93 -7.25 -10.41
CA GLU A 19 -20.97 -8.29 -9.39
C GLU A 19 -19.56 -8.83 -9.25
N THR A 20 -19.10 -9.04 -8.02
CA THR A 20 -17.74 -9.51 -7.76
C THR A 20 -17.71 -10.32 -6.47
N GLN A 21 -16.73 -11.21 -6.32
CA GLN A 21 -16.59 -12.00 -5.09
C GLN A 21 -15.99 -11.17 -3.95
N VAL A 22 -15.06 -10.26 -4.27
CA VAL A 22 -14.41 -9.37 -3.32
C VAL A 22 -14.41 -7.93 -3.84
N LEU A 23 -15.07 -7.03 -3.13
CA LEU A 23 -15.01 -5.59 -3.37
C LEU A 23 -14.01 -4.94 -2.41
N VAL A 24 -12.96 -4.33 -2.94
CA VAL A 24 -12.01 -3.52 -2.18
C VAL A 24 -12.31 -2.04 -2.40
N VAL A 25 -12.62 -1.33 -1.31
CA VAL A 25 -12.92 0.12 -1.34
C VAL A 25 -11.73 0.89 -0.80
N GLY A 26 -11.05 1.63 -1.67
CA GLY A 26 -9.84 2.39 -1.39
C GLY A 26 -8.61 1.75 -2.00
N GLY A 27 -7.97 2.45 -2.94
CA GLY A 27 -6.74 2.09 -3.64
C GLY A 27 -5.45 2.52 -2.92
N GLY A 28 -5.49 2.61 -1.59
CA GLY A 28 -4.29 2.82 -0.77
C GLY A 28 -3.32 1.63 -0.81
N SER A 29 -2.14 1.74 -0.20
CA SER A 29 -1.18 0.63 -0.08
C SER A 29 -1.83 -0.67 0.44
N ALA A 30 -2.62 -0.56 1.51
CA ALA A 30 -3.36 -1.70 2.08
C ALA A 30 -4.43 -2.27 1.12
N GLY A 31 -5.18 -1.40 0.43
CA GLY A 31 -6.23 -1.84 -0.49
C GLY A 31 -5.66 -2.50 -1.76
N VAL A 32 -4.58 -1.96 -2.32
CA VAL A 32 -3.85 -2.58 -3.42
C VAL A 32 -3.31 -3.94 -2.99
N ALA A 33 -2.69 -4.03 -1.80
CA ALA A 33 -2.21 -5.30 -1.27
C ALA A 33 -3.35 -6.32 -1.08
N ALA A 34 -4.49 -5.90 -0.53
CA ALA A 34 -5.67 -6.76 -0.34
C ALA A 34 -6.24 -7.25 -1.67
N ALA A 35 -6.38 -6.37 -2.66
CA ALA A 35 -6.89 -6.73 -3.98
C ALA A 35 -5.97 -7.72 -4.71
N VAL A 36 -4.65 -7.47 -4.69
CA VAL A 36 -3.66 -8.38 -5.28
C VAL A 36 -3.66 -9.73 -4.56
N ALA A 37 -3.72 -9.75 -3.23
CA ALA A 37 -3.78 -10.98 -2.45
C ALA A 37 -5.04 -11.79 -2.81
N ALA A 38 -6.21 -11.16 -2.81
CA ALA A 38 -7.47 -11.82 -3.14
C ALA A 38 -7.47 -12.37 -4.57
N ALA A 39 -7.04 -11.58 -5.55
CA ALA A 39 -6.97 -12.00 -6.95
C ALA A 39 -6.00 -13.17 -7.15
N ARG A 40 -4.85 -13.17 -6.47
CA ARG A 40 -3.89 -14.28 -6.50
C ARG A 40 -4.41 -15.56 -5.86
N ASN A 41 -5.39 -15.46 -4.96
CA ASN A 41 -6.11 -16.60 -4.40
C ASN A 41 -7.32 -17.04 -5.26
N GLY A 42 -7.45 -16.48 -6.48
CA GLY A 42 -8.45 -16.90 -7.46
C GLY A 42 -9.82 -16.23 -7.32
N ALA A 43 -9.96 -15.21 -6.46
CA ALA A 43 -11.20 -14.45 -6.38
C ALA A 43 -11.36 -13.52 -7.59
N ASP A 44 -12.60 -13.35 -8.06
CA ASP A 44 -12.96 -12.18 -8.85
C ASP A 44 -13.01 -10.94 -7.94
N VAL A 45 -12.21 -9.93 -8.28
CA VAL A 45 -11.96 -8.76 -7.42
C VAL A 45 -12.24 -7.47 -8.16
N THR A 46 -13.08 -6.62 -7.57
CA THR A 46 -13.20 -5.22 -7.98
C THR A 46 -12.52 -4.33 -6.94
N LEU A 47 -11.57 -3.49 -7.37
CA LEU A 47 -11.01 -2.42 -6.56
C LEU A 47 -11.56 -1.08 -7.04
N VAL A 48 -12.15 -0.30 -6.13
CA VAL A 48 -12.62 1.05 -6.40
C VAL A 48 -11.81 2.07 -5.61
N GLU A 49 -11.39 3.13 -6.28
CA GLU A 49 -10.63 4.23 -5.69
C GLU A 49 -11.26 5.55 -6.10
N ARG A 50 -11.34 6.48 -5.15
CA ARG A 50 -11.95 7.81 -5.35
C ARG A 50 -11.05 8.74 -6.15
N THR A 51 -9.73 8.59 -6.01
CA THR A 51 -8.71 9.39 -6.68
C THR A 51 -8.33 8.79 -8.04
N ASN A 52 -7.55 9.54 -8.81
CA ASN A 52 -7.03 9.13 -10.12
C ASN A 52 -5.68 8.40 -10.04
N TYR A 53 -5.28 7.95 -8.84
CA TYR A 53 -4.02 7.23 -8.61
C TYR A 53 -4.21 6.15 -7.53
N LEU A 54 -3.30 5.18 -7.51
CA LEU A 54 -3.20 4.17 -6.46
C LEU A 54 -2.06 4.52 -5.49
N GLY A 55 -2.01 3.83 -4.35
CA GLY A 55 -0.97 3.99 -3.33
C GLY A 55 -1.41 4.83 -2.13
N GLY A 56 -2.53 5.55 -2.21
CA GLY A 56 -3.05 6.36 -1.10
C GLY A 56 -2.04 7.43 -0.69
N LEU A 57 -1.81 7.62 0.61
CA LEU A 57 -0.81 8.60 1.09
C LEU A 57 0.62 8.30 0.63
N ALA A 58 0.97 7.04 0.36
CA ALA A 58 2.29 6.71 -0.16
C ALA A 58 2.58 7.48 -1.47
N THR A 59 1.57 7.57 -2.34
CA THR A 59 1.68 8.28 -3.63
C THR A 59 1.17 9.71 -3.53
N GLY A 60 -0.07 9.90 -3.08
CA GLY A 60 -0.72 11.20 -3.01
C GLY A 60 -0.17 12.15 -1.95
N GLY A 61 0.41 11.59 -0.88
CA GLY A 61 1.10 12.35 0.17
C GLY A 61 2.60 12.51 -0.08
N LEU A 62 3.11 12.03 -1.23
CA LEU A 62 4.53 12.09 -1.61
C LEU A 62 5.45 11.49 -0.53
N ILE A 63 5.05 10.39 0.08
CA ILE A 63 5.88 9.70 1.07
C ILE A 63 6.96 8.94 0.32
N ILE A 64 8.16 9.52 0.30
CA ILE A 64 9.35 8.95 -0.36
C ILE A 64 10.16 8.00 0.54
N LEU A 65 9.79 7.92 1.82
CA LEU A 65 10.49 7.13 2.84
C LEU A 65 9.56 6.06 3.39
N LEU A 66 9.92 4.80 3.17
CA LEU A 66 9.30 3.65 3.83
C LEU A 66 10.26 3.16 4.93
N LEU A 67 9.93 3.52 6.17
CA LEU A 67 10.73 3.17 7.33
C LEU A 67 10.30 1.81 7.90
N ILE A 68 11.19 1.17 8.67
CA ILE A 68 10.89 0.02 9.53
C ILE A 68 10.51 -1.25 8.73
N MET A 69 11.26 -1.55 7.66
CA MET A 69 11.16 -2.85 6.98
C MET A 69 11.80 -3.99 7.82
N ASP A 70 12.70 -3.63 8.73
CA ASP A 70 13.41 -4.50 9.67
C ASP A 70 13.15 -4.11 11.14
N ASP A 71 13.63 -4.95 12.05
CA ASP A 71 13.52 -4.78 13.51
C ASP A 71 14.54 -3.79 14.11
N GLY A 72 15.30 -3.07 13.28
CA GLY A 72 16.40 -2.20 13.69
C GLY A 72 17.67 -2.97 14.07
N ARG A 73 17.69 -4.30 13.92
CA ARG A 73 18.81 -5.20 14.22
C ARG A 73 19.24 -6.01 13.00
N GLY A 74 18.81 -5.58 11.81
CA GLY A 74 19.12 -6.24 10.55
C GLY A 74 18.23 -7.44 10.21
N SER A 75 17.18 -7.72 11.01
CA SER A 75 16.21 -8.77 10.69
C SER A 75 14.97 -8.16 10.04
N GLN A 76 14.72 -8.52 8.78
CA GLN A 76 13.52 -8.08 8.08
C GLN A 76 12.25 -8.62 8.73
N VAL A 77 11.31 -7.73 9.02
CA VAL A 77 10.02 -8.06 9.65
C VAL A 77 8.83 -7.75 8.74
N ILE A 78 9.00 -6.89 7.75
CA ILE A 78 8.00 -6.62 6.70
C ILE A 78 8.48 -7.24 5.38
N ALA A 79 7.67 -8.12 4.81
CA ALA A 79 7.96 -8.84 3.58
C ALA A 79 6.72 -8.95 2.67
N GLY A 80 6.72 -9.90 1.73
CA GLY A 80 5.54 -10.23 0.91
C GLY A 80 5.21 -9.14 -0.10
N LEU A 81 3.94 -8.73 -0.20
CA LEU A 81 3.48 -7.78 -1.23
C LEU A 81 4.14 -6.39 -1.10
N CYS A 82 4.48 -5.97 0.12
CA CYS A 82 5.21 -4.73 0.36
C CYS A 82 6.62 -4.80 -0.25
N GLU A 83 7.37 -5.84 0.12
CA GLU A 83 8.70 -6.12 -0.43
C GLU A 83 8.67 -6.32 -1.96
N GLU A 84 7.70 -7.07 -2.47
CA GLU A 84 7.54 -7.30 -3.91
C GLU A 84 7.35 -5.98 -4.66
N THR A 85 6.57 -5.05 -4.09
CA THR A 85 6.37 -3.72 -4.66
C THR A 85 7.70 -2.94 -4.72
N ILE A 86 8.47 -2.96 -3.62
CA ILE A 86 9.80 -2.32 -3.56
C ILE A 86 10.76 -2.92 -4.58
N GLN A 87 10.81 -4.24 -4.69
CA GLN A 87 11.66 -4.94 -5.66
C GLN A 87 11.28 -4.59 -7.11
N ARG A 88 9.98 -4.51 -7.43
CA ARG A 88 9.49 -4.08 -8.74
C ARG A 88 9.86 -2.62 -9.05
N MET A 89 9.84 -1.74 -8.05
CA MET A 89 10.31 -0.35 -8.21
C MET A 89 11.84 -0.30 -8.42
N ALA A 90 12.59 -1.08 -7.65
CA ALA A 90 14.05 -1.18 -7.76
C ALA A 90 14.48 -1.63 -9.16
N ALA A 91 13.81 -2.64 -9.72
CA ALA A 91 14.04 -3.13 -11.07
C ALA A 91 13.81 -2.06 -12.16
N ARG A 92 13.13 -0.95 -11.83
CA ARG A 92 12.89 0.21 -12.71
C ARG A 92 13.78 1.40 -12.36
N GLY A 93 14.73 1.25 -11.44
CA GLY A 93 15.56 2.36 -10.93
C GLY A 93 14.78 3.37 -10.07
N ALA A 94 13.61 2.99 -9.54
CA ALA A 94 12.70 3.87 -8.81
C ALA A 94 12.68 3.64 -7.29
N ALA A 95 13.59 2.82 -6.77
CA ALA A 95 13.75 2.61 -5.32
C ALA A 95 15.23 2.49 -4.95
N VAL A 96 15.59 3.06 -3.81
CA VAL A 96 16.94 3.00 -3.24
C VAL A 96 16.83 2.52 -1.79
N PHE A 97 17.60 1.49 -1.44
CA PHE A 97 17.64 0.92 -0.10
C PHE A 97 18.99 0.20 0.13
N PRO A 98 19.41 0.00 1.39
CA PRO A 98 20.61 -0.77 1.71
C PRO A 98 20.50 -2.21 1.26
N LYS A 99 21.63 -2.78 0.81
CA LYS A 99 21.70 -4.21 0.53
C LYS A 99 21.55 -4.99 1.82
N LYS A 100 21.13 -6.25 1.73
CA LYS A 100 20.87 -7.07 2.91
C LYS A 100 22.10 -7.25 3.80
N GLU A 101 23.28 -7.29 3.21
CA GLU A 101 24.55 -7.42 3.92
C GLU A 101 24.92 -6.17 4.73
N GLU A 102 24.27 -5.04 4.42
CA GLU A 102 24.52 -3.72 5.00
C GLU A 102 23.48 -3.37 6.07
N TRP A 103 22.50 -4.24 6.32
CA TRP A 103 21.43 -3.98 7.29
C TRP A 103 21.94 -4.06 8.73
N GLY A 104 21.65 -3.03 9.52
CA GLY A 104 22.07 -2.94 10.91
C GLY A 104 23.56 -2.64 11.12
N ASP A 105 24.32 -2.43 10.03
CA ASP A 105 25.72 -2.03 10.10
C ASP A 105 25.82 -0.54 10.52
N PRO A 106 26.46 -0.23 11.66
CA PRO A 106 26.57 1.14 12.16
C PRO A 106 27.67 1.96 11.48
N ASP A 107 28.36 1.46 10.44
CA ASP A 107 29.41 2.19 9.72
C ASP A 107 28.95 3.59 9.26
N ASP A 108 29.70 4.62 9.67
CA ASP A 108 29.34 6.02 9.43
C ASP A 108 29.27 6.38 7.94
N ALA A 109 30.12 5.77 7.11
CA ALA A 109 30.13 6.03 5.68
C ALA A 109 28.90 5.41 4.99
N LEU A 110 28.52 4.21 5.42
CA LEU A 110 27.29 3.55 4.99
C LEU A 110 26.05 4.37 5.40
N VAL A 111 25.98 4.81 6.66
CA VAL A 111 24.89 5.66 7.16
C VAL A 111 24.82 6.96 6.34
N ALA A 112 25.95 7.63 6.11
CA ALA A 112 26.00 8.86 5.30
C ALA A 112 25.54 8.62 3.85
N ARG A 113 25.82 7.46 3.27
CA ARG A 113 25.42 7.10 1.90
C ARG A 113 23.90 7.01 1.74
N TYR A 114 23.20 6.46 2.73
CA TYR A 114 21.74 6.29 2.66
C TYR A 114 20.98 7.49 3.21
N ARG A 115 21.54 8.25 4.15
CA ARG A 115 20.93 9.46 4.73
C ARG A 115 20.66 10.59 3.74
N LYS A 116 21.34 10.58 2.59
CA LYS A 116 21.18 11.61 1.55
C LYS A 116 19.90 11.46 0.72
N TRP A 117 19.23 10.32 0.82
CA TRP A 117 17.94 10.02 0.21
C TRP A 117 16.84 10.23 1.24
#